data_AF-A0A2K3M714-F1
#
_entry.id   AF-A0A2K3M714-F1
#
_cell.length_a   1.000
_cell.length_b   1.000
_cell.length_c   1.000
_cell.angle_alpha   90.00
_cell.angle_beta   90.00
_cell.angle_gamma   90.00
#
_symmetry.space_group_name_H-M   'P 1'
#
loop_
_entity.id
_entity.type
_entity.pdbx_description
1 polymer ?
#
loop_
_entity_poly.entity_id
_entity_poly.type
_entity_poly.pdbx_seq_one_letter_code
_entity_poly.pdbx_strand_id
1 'polypeptide(L)'
;RFSEFGGPVPQRPVQDLAFAVARFIQKGGSLFNYYMYHGGTNFGRSAGGPFITTSYDYDAPIDEYGLLREPKYGHLKDLHKAIKQCEHALVSSDPKVTSLGAYEQAYVFSTRTTCAAFLANYHSNSAAKVTFNNRHYDLPAWSISILPDCRTDVFNTARVRFQPSQIQMLPSNSKLFSWETYDEDVSSLAENSKITASGLLEQLSATRDTSDYLWYITSIDISPSESFLRGRNKPSISVHSSGDAVHVFINGKFSGM
;
A
#
# COMPACT_ATOMS: atom_id res chain seq x y z
N ARG A 1 -1.00 -3.39 -1.32
CA ARG A 1 0.23 -3.63 -0.54
C ARG A 1 0.75 -2.26 -0.16
N PHE A 2 1.25 -2.10 1.06
CA PHE A 2 1.87 -0.84 1.50
C PHE A 2 3.36 -0.81 1.10
N SER A 3 3.95 0.38 1.15
CA SER A 3 5.38 0.59 0.93
C SER A 3 6.15 0.41 2.23
N GLU A 4 7.34 -0.20 2.14
CA GLU A 4 8.23 -0.45 3.28
C GLU A 4 9.56 0.27 3.05
N PHE A 5 10.22 0.72 4.12
CA PHE A 5 11.56 1.28 4.03
C PHE A 5 12.53 0.23 3.43
N GLY A 6 13.27 0.62 2.38
CA GLY A 6 14.12 -0.28 1.61
C GLY A 6 13.40 -1.11 0.53
N GLY A 7 12.08 -1.04 0.45
CA GLY A 7 11.26 -1.74 -0.54
C GLY A 7 10.90 -0.90 -1.78
N PRO A 8 10.33 -1.52 -2.83
CA PRO A 8 9.77 -0.81 -3.97
C PRO A 8 8.42 -0.17 -3.62
N VAL A 9 7.93 0.74 -4.49
CA VAL A 9 6.56 1.25 -4.42
C VAL A 9 5.62 0.31 -5.19
N PRO A 10 4.75 -0.48 -4.52
CA PRO A 10 3.86 -1.41 -5.20
C PRO A 10 2.72 -0.67 -5.91
N GLN A 11 2.36 -1.14 -7.10
CA GLN A 11 1.24 -0.61 -7.88
C GLN A 11 0.30 -1.73 -8.31
N ARG A 12 -0.97 -1.38 -8.54
CA ARG A 12 -1.99 -2.27 -9.10
C ARG A 12 -2.70 -1.61 -10.29
N PRO A 13 -2.65 -2.21 -11.49
CA PRO A 13 -3.33 -1.68 -12.66
C PRO A 13 -4.83 -1.46 -12.43
N VAL A 14 -5.37 -0.35 -12.93
CA VAL A 14 -6.80 -0.04 -12.73
C VAL A 14 -7.70 -1.05 -13.44
N GLN A 15 -7.26 -1.61 -14.57
CA GLN A 15 -8.02 -2.62 -15.32
C GLN A 15 -8.26 -3.87 -14.46
N ASP A 16 -7.22 -4.34 -13.76
CA ASP A 16 -7.32 -5.49 -12.86
C ASP A 16 -8.17 -5.17 -11.62
N LEU A 17 -8.04 -3.97 -11.06
CA LEU A 17 -8.87 -3.54 -9.93
C LEU A 17 -10.36 -3.46 -10.31
N ALA A 18 -10.68 -2.85 -11.47
CA ALA A 18 -12.03 -2.78 -12.00
C ALA A 18 -12.60 -4.17 -12.32
N PHE A 19 -11.77 -5.05 -12.90
CA PHE A 19 -12.11 -6.45 -13.15
C PHE A 19 -12.45 -7.18 -11.85
N ALA A 20 -11.63 -7.05 -10.80
CA ALA A 20 -11.88 -7.69 -9.51
C ALA A 20 -13.20 -7.24 -8.88
N VAL A 21 -13.51 -5.94 -8.93
CA VAL A 21 -14.77 -5.39 -8.44
C VAL A 21 -15.96 -5.90 -9.26
N ALA A 22 -15.91 -5.79 -10.60
CA ALA A 22 -16.99 -6.28 -11.47
C ALA A 22 -17.21 -7.79 -11.31
N ARG A 23 -16.13 -8.58 -11.15
CA ARG A 23 -16.18 -10.02 -10.91
C ARG A 23 -16.84 -10.38 -9.59
N PHE A 24 -16.64 -9.57 -8.55
CA PHE A 24 -17.31 -9.73 -7.27
C PHE A 24 -18.80 -9.40 -7.38
N ILE A 25 -19.15 -8.24 -7.95
CA ILE A 25 -20.55 -7.80 -8.13
C ILE A 25 -21.34 -8.79 -8.99
N GLN A 26 -20.80 -9.23 -10.13
CA GLN A 26 -21.54 -10.13 -11.04
C GLN A 26 -21.90 -11.48 -10.40
N LYS A 27 -21.20 -11.87 -9.32
CA LYS A 27 -21.43 -13.10 -8.55
C LYS A 27 -22.38 -12.90 -7.36
N GLY A 28 -23.06 -11.76 -7.26
CA GLY A 28 -23.96 -11.43 -6.16
C GLY A 28 -23.31 -10.69 -5.00
N GLY A 29 -22.06 -10.24 -5.16
CA GLY A 29 -21.42 -9.36 -4.19
C GLY A 29 -22.16 -8.03 -4.08
N SER A 30 -22.45 -7.58 -2.85
CA SER A 30 -23.28 -6.39 -2.58
C SER A 30 -22.55 -5.26 -1.87
N LEU A 31 -21.36 -5.53 -1.31
CA LEU A 31 -20.51 -4.54 -0.65
C LEU A 31 -19.05 -4.78 -1.01
N PHE A 32 -18.39 -3.76 -1.54
CA PHE A 32 -16.95 -3.72 -1.72
C PHE A 32 -16.41 -2.39 -1.20
N ASN A 33 -15.17 -2.39 -0.74
CA ASN A 33 -14.48 -1.19 -0.29
C ASN A 33 -13.07 -1.14 -0.90
N TYR A 34 -12.65 0.05 -1.34
CA TYR A 34 -11.26 0.26 -1.73
C TYR A 34 -10.43 0.51 -0.49
N TYR A 35 -9.55 -0.45 -0.18
CA TYR A 35 -8.49 -0.23 0.78
C TYR A 35 -7.17 -0.06 0.01
N MET A 36 -6.67 1.15 -0.21
CA MET A 36 -7.21 2.47 0.19
C MET A 36 -7.91 3.20 -0.97
N TYR A 37 -8.91 4.04 -0.65
CA TYR A 37 -9.44 5.03 -1.60
C TYR A 37 -8.60 6.32 -1.61
N HIS A 38 -8.19 6.76 -0.41
CA HIS A 38 -7.12 7.70 -0.16
C HIS A 38 -6.23 7.09 0.93
N GLY A 39 -4.95 6.97 0.65
CA GLY A 39 -3.98 6.38 1.58
C GLY A 39 -3.46 7.40 2.60
N GLY A 40 -2.88 8.49 2.10
CA GLY A 40 -2.35 9.59 2.90
C GLY A 40 -0.94 9.32 3.42
N THR A 41 -0.67 9.83 4.63
CA THR A 41 0.66 9.85 5.24
C THR A 41 0.59 9.43 6.70
N ASN A 42 1.52 8.59 7.12
CA ASN A 42 1.78 8.26 8.52
C ASN A 42 2.56 9.40 9.18
N PHE A 43 1.87 10.42 9.69
CA PHE A 43 2.51 11.56 10.34
C PHE A 43 3.01 11.26 11.76
N GLY A 44 4.00 12.04 12.19
CA GLY A 44 4.61 11.87 13.50
C GLY A 44 5.35 10.55 13.61
N ARG A 45 5.38 9.98 14.81
CA ARG A 45 6.12 8.74 15.12
C ARG A 45 5.25 7.55 15.52
N SER A 46 4.00 7.80 15.86
CA SER A 46 3.08 6.80 16.41
C SER A 46 2.03 6.33 15.39
N ALA A 47 2.13 6.79 14.14
CA ALA A 47 1.32 6.31 13.03
C ALA A 47 2.15 5.38 12.14
N GLY A 48 1.48 4.43 11.47
CA GLY A 48 2.13 3.41 10.66
C GLY A 48 2.33 2.10 11.44
N GLY A 49 3.33 1.34 11.02
CA GLY A 49 3.68 0.04 11.61
C GLY A 49 5.12 -0.31 11.30
N PRO A 50 5.60 -1.48 11.75
CA PRO A 50 6.99 -1.89 11.58
C PRO A 50 7.45 -1.75 10.13
N PHE A 51 8.50 -0.95 9.91
CA PHE A 51 9.11 -0.67 8.61
C PHE A 51 8.19 -0.07 7.53
N ILE A 52 6.95 0.30 7.84
CA ILE A 52 6.08 0.99 6.88
C ILE A 52 6.63 2.40 6.65
N THR A 53 6.71 2.82 5.38
CA THR A 53 7.17 4.17 5.08
C THR A 53 6.23 5.23 5.64
N THR A 54 6.74 6.46 5.79
CA THR A 54 5.91 7.64 6.10
C THR A 54 4.79 7.80 5.06
N SER A 55 5.07 7.58 3.78
CA SER A 55 4.04 7.54 2.74
C SER A 55 3.12 6.32 2.91
N TYR A 56 1.80 6.55 2.87
CA TYR A 56 0.79 5.50 2.81
C TYR A 56 -0.03 5.57 1.52
N ASP A 57 0.54 6.10 0.42
CA ASP A 57 -0.12 6.34 -0.88
C ASP A 57 -0.95 5.14 -1.40
N TYR A 58 -0.43 3.92 -1.24
CA TYR A 58 -1.10 2.66 -1.60
C TYR A 58 -1.46 2.50 -3.10
N ASP A 59 -0.91 3.35 -3.98
CA ASP A 59 -1.37 3.50 -5.36
C ASP A 59 -2.90 3.74 -5.41
N ALA A 60 -3.41 4.49 -4.44
CA ALA A 60 -4.83 4.75 -4.26
C ALA A 60 -5.40 5.65 -5.38
N PRO A 61 -6.73 5.61 -5.64
CA PRO A 61 -7.39 6.52 -6.58
C PRO A 61 -7.17 8.01 -6.27
N ILE A 62 -7.04 8.36 -4.99
CA ILE A 62 -6.58 9.67 -4.54
C ILE A 62 -5.20 9.46 -3.92
N ASP A 63 -4.18 10.12 -4.46
CA ASP A 63 -2.80 9.94 -4.04
C ASP A 63 -2.54 10.48 -2.61
N GLU A 64 -1.33 10.27 -2.11
CA GLU A 64 -0.89 10.76 -0.80
C GLU A 64 -1.18 12.25 -0.56
N TYR A 65 -1.07 13.08 -1.60
CA TYR A 65 -1.22 14.53 -1.51
C TYR A 65 -2.65 15.01 -1.77
N GLY A 66 -3.60 14.08 -1.95
CA GLY A 66 -5.00 14.41 -2.21
C GLY A 66 -5.31 14.69 -3.68
N LEU A 67 -4.38 14.43 -4.61
CA LEU A 67 -4.60 14.60 -6.03
C LEU A 67 -5.27 13.37 -6.64
N LEU A 68 -6.04 13.57 -7.71
CA LEU A 68 -6.69 12.48 -8.42
C LEU A 68 -5.66 11.72 -9.26
N ARG A 69 -5.50 10.43 -8.99
CA ARG A 69 -4.59 9.55 -9.74
C ARG A 69 -5.29 9.05 -10.99
N GLU A 70 -5.04 9.66 -12.13
CA GLU A 70 -5.56 9.18 -13.42
C GLU A 70 -4.61 8.16 -14.06
N PRO A 71 -5.13 7.12 -14.72
CA PRO A 71 -6.54 6.92 -15.08
C PRO A 71 -7.37 6.20 -13.99
N LYS A 72 -6.79 5.97 -12.81
CA LYS A 72 -7.38 5.10 -11.79
C LYS A 72 -8.69 5.65 -11.23
N TYR A 73 -8.67 6.92 -10.83
CA TYR A 73 -9.83 7.61 -10.31
C TYR A 73 -10.98 7.63 -11.32
N GLY A 74 -10.74 8.12 -12.53
CA GLY A 74 -11.76 8.25 -13.58
C GLY A 74 -12.35 6.91 -13.99
N HIS A 75 -11.51 5.88 -14.20
CA HIS A 75 -11.99 4.57 -14.65
C HIS A 75 -12.83 3.86 -13.59
N LEU A 76 -12.47 3.97 -12.30
CA LEU A 76 -13.29 3.42 -11.21
C LEU A 76 -14.59 4.21 -11.02
N LYS A 77 -14.56 5.54 -11.20
CA LYS A 77 -15.77 6.37 -11.20
C LYS A 77 -16.76 5.94 -12.29
N ASP A 78 -16.28 5.65 -13.49
CA ASP A 78 -17.14 5.16 -14.58
C ASP A 78 -17.65 3.74 -14.35
N LEU A 79 -16.84 2.86 -13.72
CA LEU A 79 -17.31 1.57 -13.22
C LEU A 79 -18.47 1.74 -12.24
N HIS A 80 -18.37 2.67 -11.28
CA HIS A 80 -19.45 2.91 -10.30
C HIS A 80 -20.73 3.40 -10.96
N LYS A 81 -20.62 4.31 -11.94
CA LYS A 81 -21.79 4.75 -12.72
C LYS A 81 -22.46 3.58 -13.44
N ALA A 82 -21.67 2.69 -14.06
CA ALA A 82 -22.20 1.50 -14.73
C ALA A 82 -22.91 0.56 -13.74
N ILE A 83 -22.31 0.30 -12.57
CA ILE A 83 -22.95 -0.49 -11.49
C ILE A 83 -24.25 0.17 -11.03
N LYS A 84 -24.28 1.50 -10.87
CA LYS A 84 -25.48 2.24 -10.48
C LYS A 84 -26.61 2.15 -11.49
N GLN A 85 -26.30 2.13 -12.79
CA GLN A 85 -27.31 1.86 -13.80
C GLN A 85 -27.90 0.44 -13.70
N CYS A 86 -27.13 -0.52 -13.19
CA CYS A 86 -27.58 -1.90 -12.95
C CYS A 86 -28.31 -2.08 -11.60
N GLU A 87 -28.33 -1.08 -10.71
CA GLU A 87 -28.68 -1.23 -9.29
C GLU A 87 -30.03 -1.92 -9.07
N HIS A 88 -31.09 -1.50 -9.78
CA HIS A 88 -32.42 -2.08 -9.62
C HIS A 88 -32.45 -3.59 -9.95
N ALA A 89 -31.75 -4.02 -11.00
CA ALA A 89 -31.67 -5.44 -11.36
C ALA A 89 -30.83 -6.23 -10.34
N LEU A 90 -29.70 -5.64 -9.90
CA LEU A 90 -28.79 -6.24 -8.91
C LEU A 90 -29.48 -6.49 -7.56
N VAL A 91 -30.33 -5.58 -7.10
CA VAL A 91 -31.00 -5.71 -5.79
C VAL A 91 -32.32 -6.49 -5.83
N SER A 92 -32.81 -6.82 -7.03
CA SER A 92 -34.11 -7.48 -7.22
C SER A 92 -34.01 -8.91 -7.73
N SER A 93 -32.80 -9.43 -7.97
CA SER A 93 -32.61 -10.79 -8.49
C SER A 93 -31.20 -11.31 -8.19
N ASP A 94 -31.05 -12.63 -8.20
CA ASP A 94 -29.76 -13.30 -8.18
C ASP A 94 -29.23 -13.50 -9.61
N PRO A 95 -27.90 -13.58 -9.81
CA PRO A 95 -27.32 -13.78 -11.13
C PRO A 95 -27.60 -15.18 -11.67
N LYS A 96 -28.15 -15.26 -12.89
CA LYS A 96 -28.16 -16.47 -13.69
C LYS A 96 -26.91 -16.53 -14.57
N VAL A 97 -26.12 -17.57 -14.41
CA VAL A 97 -24.88 -17.77 -15.19
C VAL A 97 -25.17 -18.53 -16.48
N THR A 98 -24.65 -18.06 -17.61
CA THR A 98 -24.72 -18.72 -18.91
C THR A 98 -23.34 -18.77 -19.53
N SER A 99 -22.93 -19.93 -20.06
CA SER A 99 -21.68 -20.04 -20.80
C SER A 99 -21.80 -19.37 -22.18
N LEU A 100 -20.81 -18.57 -22.55
CA LEU A 100 -20.70 -17.93 -23.87
C LEU A 100 -19.54 -18.51 -24.71
N GLY A 101 -18.65 -19.28 -24.08
CA GLY A 101 -17.45 -19.83 -24.69
C GLY A 101 -16.65 -20.68 -23.69
N ALA A 102 -15.40 -20.98 -24.02
CA ALA A 102 -14.54 -21.79 -23.16
C ALA A 102 -14.10 -21.00 -21.90
N TYR A 103 -13.87 -19.70 -22.05
CA TYR A 103 -13.44 -18.80 -20.98
C TYR A 103 -14.42 -17.65 -20.75
N GLU A 104 -15.52 -17.60 -21.50
CA GLU A 104 -16.47 -16.50 -21.51
C GLU A 104 -17.80 -16.88 -20.86
N GLN A 105 -18.31 -16.00 -20.00
CA GLN A 105 -19.56 -16.22 -19.25
C GLN A 105 -20.41 -14.95 -19.22
N ALA A 106 -21.73 -15.12 -19.25
CA ALA A 106 -22.70 -14.08 -18.93
C ALA A 106 -23.26 -14.31 -17.52
N TYR A 107 -23.29 -13.25 -16.71
CA TYR A 107 -24.04 -13.20 -15.46
C TYR A 107 -25.21 -12.25 -15.66
N VAL A 108 -26.43 -12.76 -15.59
CA VAL A 108 -27.64 -12.01 -15.91
C VAL A 108 -28.53 -11.86 -14.67
N PHE A 109 -28.78 -10.61 -14.30
CA PHE A 109 -29.73 -10.22 -13.28
C PHE A 109 -30.99 -9.75 -13.97
N SER A 110 -32.10 -10.49 -13.84
CA SER A 110 -33.31 -10.15 -14.58
C SER A 110 -34.58 -10.39 -13.76
N THR A 111 -35.49 -9.42 -13.84
CA THR A 111 -36.87 -9.52 -13.39
C THR A 111 -37.80 -9.35 -14.59
N ARG A 112 -39.11 -9.20 -14.36
CA ARG A 112 -40.06 -8.89 -15.45
C ARG A 112 -39.84 -7.49 -16.06
N THR A 113 -39.23 -6.57 -15.33
CA THR A 113 -39.13 -5.15 -15.70
C THR A 113 -37.70 -4.65 -15.91
N THR A 114 -36.70 -5.32 -15.33
CA THR A 114 -35.29 -4.90 -15.40
C THR A 114 -34.37 -6.05 -15.80
N CYS A 115 -33.31 -5.74 -16.54
CA CYS A 115 -32.30 -6.72 -16.93
C CYS A 115 -30.93 -6.04 -16.94
N ALA A 116 -29.97 -6.55 -16.18
CA ALA A 116 -28.56 -6.19 -16.27
C ALA A 116 -27.71 -7.44 -16.54
N ALA A 117 -26.68 -7.31 -17.38
CA ALA A 117 -25.77 -8.40 -17.70
C ALA A 117 -24.31 -7.98 -17.55
N PHE A 118 -23.50 -8.92 -17.11
CA PHE A 118 -22.04 -8.81 -17.05
C PHE A 118 -21.45 -9.90 -17.95
N LEU A 119 -20.72 -9.50 -18.99
CA LEU A 119 -20.09 -10.41 -19.94
C LEU A 119 -18.60 -10.49 -19.62
N ALA A 120 -18.17 -11.61 -19.04
CA ALA A 120 -16.82 -11.84 -18.59
C ALA A 120 -16.02 -12.64 -19.62
N ASN A 121 -14.77 -12.24 -19.86
CA ASN A 121 -13.73 -13.04 -20.50
C ASN A 121 -12.62 -13.30 -19.48
N TYR A 122 -12.47 -14.56 -19.06
CA TYR A 122 -11.45 -14.99 -18.11
C TYR A 122 -10.12 -15.38 -18.76
N HIS A 123 -10.04 -15.38 -20.09
CA HIS A 123 -8.79 -15.66 -20.78
C HIS A 123 -7.81 -14.50 -20.52
N SER A 124 -6.66 -14.80 -19.92
CA SER A 124 -5.69 -13.79 -19.49
C SER A 124 -5.03 -13.03 -20.65
N ASN A 125 -4.87 -13.71 -21.79
CA ASN A 125 -4.02 -13.23 -22.89
C ASN A 125 -4.73 -13.06 -24.25
N SER A 126 -6.02 -13.38 -24.36
CA SER A 126 -6.73 -13.36 -25.65
C SER A 126 -8.05 -12.64 -25.52
N ALA A 127 -8.31 -11.75 -26.47
CA ALA A 127 -9.65 -11.22 -26.67
C ALA A 127 -10.56 -12.32 -27.25
N ALA A 128 -11.86 -12.16 -27.04
CA ALA A 128 -12.88 -13.06 -27.56
C ALA A 128 -14.06 -12.24 -28.10
N LYS A 129 -14.73 -12.76 -29.12
CA LYS A 129 -15.99 -12.21 -29.62
C LYS A 129 -17.11 -13.17 -29.25
N VAL A 130 -18.07 -12.69 -28.45
CA VAL A 130 -19.18 -13.50 -27.96
C VAL A 130 -20.51 -13.04 -28.54
N THR A 131 -21.47 -13.94 -28.62
CA THR A 131 -22.85 -13.62 -28.98
C THR A 131 -23.73 -13.70 -27.74
N PHE A 132 -24.38 -12.59 -27.38
CA PHE A 132 -25.32 -12.50 -26.25
C PHE A 132 -26.56 -11.74 -26.69
N ASN A 133 -27.76 -12.29 -26.46
CA ASN A 133 -29.04 -11.71 -26.91
C ASN A 133 -29.04 -11.28 -28.39
N ASN A 134 -28.55 -12.15 -29.28
CA ASN A 134 -28.43 -11.92 -30.74
C ASN A 134 -27.56 -10.70 -31.13
N ARG A 135 -26.67 -10.27 -30.24
CA ARG A 135 -25.68 -9.20 -30.50
C ARG A 135 -24.29 -9.72 -30.25
N HIS A 136 -23.33 -9.18 -31.00
CA HIS A 136 -21.92 -9.48 -30.82
C HIS A 136 -21.25 -8.47 -29.90
N TYR A 137 -20.41 -8.96 -29.00
CA TYR A 137 -19.59 -8.15 -28.11
C TYR A 137 -18.14 -8.61 -28.18
N ASP A 138 -17.24 -7.67 -28.41
CA ASP A 138 -15.81 -7.92 -28.29
C ASP A 138 -15.41 -7.74 -26.83
N LEU A 139 -14.82 -8.77 -26.23
CA LEU A 139 -14.34 -8.77 -24.86
C LEU A 139 -12.81 -8.85 -24.89
N PRO A 140 -12.09 -7.79 -24.49
CA PRO A 140 -10.65 -7.87 -24.26
C PRO A 140 -10.27 -8.99 -23.30
N ALA A 141 -9.01 -9.41 -23.35
CA ALA A 141 -8.46 -10.35 -22.38
C ALA A 141 -8.65 -9.84 -20.94
N TRP A 142 -8.94 -10.74 -20.00
CA TRP A 142 -9.12 -10.43 -18.58
C TRP A 142 -10.05 -9.24 -18.33
N SER A 143 -11.27 -9.28 -18.89
CA SER A 143 -12.19 -8.16 -18.84
C SER A 143 -13.65 -8.55 -18.61
N ILE A 144 -14.43 -7.59 -18.11
CA ILE A 144 -15.89 -7.69 -17.97
C ILE A 144 -16.52 -6.47 -18.62
N SER A 145 -17.47 -6.68 -19.54
CA SER A 145 -18.37 -5.64 -20.03
C SER A 145 -19.67 -5.61 -19.21
N ILE A 146 -20.18 -4.41 -18.92
CA ILE A 146 -21.39 -4.18 -18.12
C ILE A 146 -22.49 -3.62 -19.02
N LEU A 147 -23.63 -4.30 -19.04
CA LEU A 147 -24.80 -3.99 -19.86
C LEU A 147 -26.02 -3.75 -18.96
N PRO A 148 -26.34 -2.50 -18.59
CA PRO A 148 -27.42 -2.20 -17.63
C PRO A 148 -28.84 -2.52 -18.10
N ASP A 149 -28.99 -2.77 -19.40
CA ASP A 149 -30.24 -3.12 -20.10
C ASP A 149 -30.14 -4.49 -20.82
N CYS A 150 -29.08 -5.26 -20.53
CA CYS A 150 -28.71 -6.50 -21.22
C CYS A 150 -28.46 -6.35 -22.74
N ARG A 151 -28.21 -5.12 -23.24
CA ARG A 151 -28.06 -4.81 -24.68
C ARG A 151 -26.93 -3.84 -25.01
N THR A 152 -26.65 -2.87 -24.15
CA THR A 152 -25.75 -1.73 -24.42
C THR A 152 -24.52 -1.84 -23.53
N ASP A 153 -23.34 -2.08 -24.10
CA ASP A 153 -22.08 -2.08 -23.35
C ASP A 153 -21.69 -0.64 -22.99
N VAL A 154 -21.94 -0.25 -21.74
CA VAL A 154 -21.64 1.10 -21.25
C VAL A 154 -20.24 1.20 -20.65
N PHE A 155 -19.64 0.07 -20.25
CA PHE A 155 -18.36 0.02 -19.57
C PHE A 155 -17.70 -1.35 -19.73
N ASN A 156 -16.40 -1.37 -20.06
CA ASN A 156 -15.58 -2.57 -20.00
C ASN A 156 -14.35 -2.32 -19.13
N THR A 157 -14.03 -3.27 -18.24
CA THR A 157 -12.97 -3.11 -17.23
C THR A 157 -11.58 -2.90 -17.81
N ALA A 158 -11.31 -3.36 -19.05
CA ALA A 158 -10.02 -3.19 -19.71
C ALA A 158 -9.96 -1.99 -20.67
N ARG A 159 -11.10 -1.38 -21.05
CA ARG A 159 -11.16 -0.23 -21.96
C ARG A 159 -11.06 1.10 -21.22
N VAL A 160 -9.85 1.45 -20.82
CA VAL A 160 -9.57 2.71 -20.10
C VAL A 160 -9.65 3.91 -21.06
N ARG A 161 -10.42 4.94 -20.69
CA ARG A 161 -10.65 6.16 -21.51
C ARG A 161 -9.96 7.41 -20.98
N PHE A 162 -9.28 7.32 -19.86
CA PHE A 162 -8.61 8.44 -19.19
C PHE A 162 -7.12 8.45 -19.52
N GLN A 163 -6.55 9.65 -19.65
CA GLN A 163 -5.11 9.83 -19.82
C GLN A 163 -4.40 9.68 -18.48
N PRO A 164 -3.27 8.95 -18.39
CA PRO A 164 -2.49 8.88 -17.18
C PRO A 164 -2.00 10.26 -16.73
N SER A 165 -2.17 10.57 -15.44
CA SER A 165 -1.57 11.76 -14.85
C SER A 165 -0.06 11.56 -14.67
N GLN A 166 0.74 12.56 -15.05
CA GLN A 166 2.16 12.59 -14.70
C GLN A 166 2.37 13.40 -13.42
N ILE A 167 2.89 12.74 -12.38
CA ILE A 167 3.25 13.39 -11.12
C ILE A 167 4.62 14.04 -11.29
N GLN A 168 4.73 15.31 -10.91
CA GLN A 168 5.99 16.04 -10.90
C GLN A 168 6.17 16.76 -9.57
N MET A 169 7.31 16.53 -8.93
CA MET A 169 7.73 17.26 -7.74
C MET A 169 8.75 18.31 -8.17
N LEU A 170 8.28 19.53 -8.40
CA LEU A 170 9.13 20.65 -8.83
C LEU A 170 9.57 21.48 -7.62
N PRO A 171 10.84 21.90 -7.53
CA PRO A 171 11.27 22.83 -6.49
C PRO A 171 10.45 24.11 -6.55
N SER A 172 9.84 24.49 -5.43
CA SER A 172 9.33 25.87 -5.31
C SER A 172 10.55 26.77 -5.14
N ASN A 173 10.69 27.84 -5.93
CA ASN A 173 11.78 28.83 -5.83
C ASN A 173 11.76 29.65 -4.52
N SER A 174 11.19 29.07 -3.46
CA SER A 174 11.15 29.59 -2.11
C SER A 174 12.57 29.63 -1.54
N LYS A 175 12.94 30.76 -0.95
CA LYS A 175 14.22 30.86 -0.24
C LYS A 175 14.20 29.89 0.93
N LEU A 176 15.11 28.92 0.92
CA LEU A 176 15.39 28.09 2.08
C LEU A 176 15.87 28.99 3.23
N PHE A 177 15.40 28.70 4.43
CA PHE A 177 15.86 29.37 5.63
C PHE A 177 17.34 29.09 5.88
N SER A 178 18.03 30.02 6.55
CA SER A 178 19.38 29.76 7.09
C SER A 178 19.28 28.64 8.13
N TRP A 179 20.13 27.62 7.98
CA TRP A 179 20.16 26.48 8.90
C TRP A 179 21.06 26.77 10.10
N GLU A 180 20.60 26.35 11.27
CA GLU A 180 21.39 26.24 12.49
C GLU A 180 21.53 24.76 12.85
N THR A 181 22.59 24.42 13.59
CA THR A 181 22.89 23.03 13.98
C THR A 181 23.06 22.93 15.49
N TYR A 182 22.58 21.84 16.07
CA TYR A 182 22.81 21.46 17.45
C TYR A 182 23.23 19.99 17.49
N ASP A 183 24.35 19.71 18.14
CA ASP A 183 24.87 18.36 18.29
C ASP A 183 24.35 17.75 19.60
N GLU A 184 23.67 16.62 19.49
CA GLU A 184 23.19 15.87 20.66
C GLU A 184 24.38 15.28 21.43
N ASP A 185 24.56 15.66 22.69
CA ASP A 185 25.70 15.22 23.51
C ASP A 185 25.47 13.83 24.11
N VAL A 186 26.19 12.84 23.57
CA VAL A 186 26.17 11.45 24.04
C VAL A 186 27.05 11.25 25.28
N SER A 187 28.00 12.14 25.55
CA SER A 187 29.00 11.96 26.61
C SER A 187 28.43 12.11 28.02
N SER A 188 27.37 12.92 28.19
CA SER A 188 26.73 13.18 29.47
C SER A 188 25.56 12.24 29.80
N LEU A 189 25.20 11.32 28.89
CA LEU A 189 24.06 10.42 29.06
C LEU A 189 24.23 9.45 30.24
N ALA A 190 25.45 8.93 30.43
CA ALA A 190 25.71 7.99 31.52
C ALA A 190 25.48 8.62 32.89
N GLU A 191 25.95 9.86 33.08
CA GLU A 191 25.84 10.61 34.34
C GLU A 191 24.39 10.99 34.67
N ASN A 192 23.56 11.19 33.65
CA ASN A 192 22.16 11.62 33.77
C ASN A 192 21.15 10.45 33.66
N SER A 193 21.60 9.21 33.83
CA SER A 193 20.75 8.02 33.68
C SER A 193 19.61 8.01 34.71
N LYS A 194 18.36 8.05 34.24
CA LYS A 194 17.16 8.07 35.12
C LYS A 194 16.77 6.69 35.66
N ILE A 195 17.24 5.62 35.03
CA ILE A 195 16.87 4.23 35.33
C ILE A 195 18.13 3.36 35.29
N THR A 196 18.29 2.47 36.26
CA THR A 196 19.34 1.45 36.31
C THR A 196 18.71 0.08 36.53
N ALA A 197 19.22 -0.96 35.87
CA ALA A 197 18.76 -2.33 36.05
C ALA A 197 19.93 -3.31 36.02
N SER A 198 19.84 -4.39 36.82
CA SER A 198 20.76 -5.52 36.75
C SER A 198 20.37 -6.44 35.59
N GLY A 199 20.63 -5.99 34.36
CA GLY A 199 20.32 -6.72 33.11
C GLY A 199 19.77 -5.82 32.01
N LEU A 200 19.54 -6.42 30.83
CA LEU A 200 18.94 -5.73 29.69
C LEU A 200 17.40 -5.74 29.81
N LEU A 201 16.80 -4.56 29.70
CA LEU A 201 15.35 -4.40 29.61
C LEU A 201 14.90 -4.49 28.14
N GLU A 202 13.66 -4.90 27.89
CA GLU A 202 13.08 -4.84 26.55
C GLU A 202 12.62 -3.41 26.22
N GLN A 203 12.80 -2.97 24.97
CA GLN A 203 12.69 -1.56 24.58
C GLN A 203 11.27 -0.99 24.74
N LEU A 204 10.23 -1.68 24.29
CA LEU A 204 8.85 -1.20 24.41
C LEU A 204 8.40 -1.17 25.87
N SER A 205 8.87 -2.13 26.67
CA SER A 205 8.60 -2.18 28.10
C SER A 205 9.23 -1.01 28.85
N ALA A 206 10.44 -0.60 28.47
CA ALA A 206 11.16 0.51 29.08
C ALA A 206 10.65 1.89 28.59
N THR A 207 10.45 2.04 27.29
CA THR A 207 10.06 3.33 26.67
C THR A 207 8.56 3.58 26.69
N ARG A 208 7.73 2.52 26.82
CA ARG A 208 6.27 2.58 26.64
C ARG A 208 5.86 3.22 25.31
N ASP A 209 6.69 3.04 24.28
CA ASP A 209 6.53 3.67 22.95
C ASP A 209 6.47 5.22 22.99
N THR A 210 7.00 5.84 24.04
CA THR A 210 7.06 7.31 24.12
C THR A 210 8.20 7.90 23.30
N SER A 211 9.16 7.08 22.85
CA SER A 211 10.32 7.44 22.02
C SER A 211 10.76 6.23 21.17
N ASP A 212 11.26 6.50 19.96
CA ASP A 212 11.90 5.48 19.10
C ASP A 212 13.26 5.04 19.63
N TYR A 213 13.85 5.86 20.51
CA TYR A 213 15.22 5.71 20.99
C TYR A 213 15.26 5.23 22.43
N LEU A 214 16.08 4.21 22.69
CA LEU A 214 16.47 3.77 24.02
C LEU A 214 17.98 3.58 24.09
N TRP A 215 18.61 4.25 25.05
CA TRP A 215 20.04 4.11 25.31
C TRP A 215 20.29 2.96 26.29
N TYR A 216 21.08 1.98 25.85
CA TYR A 216 21.68 0.98 26.73
C TYR A 216 23.13 1.39 27.01
N ILE A 217 23.42 1.68 28.27
CA ILE A 217 24.72 2.19 28.70
C ILE A 217 25.30 1.22 29.72
N THR A 218 26.56 0.84 29.53
CA THR A 218 27.32 0.03 30.47
C THR A 218 28.77 0.47 30.48
N SER A 219 29.45 0.24 31.61
CA SER A 219 30.87 0.54 31.78
C SER A 219 31.65 -0.77 31.84
N ILE A 220 32.79 -0.81 31.16
CA ILE A 220 33.71 -1.94 31.18
C ILE A 220 35.04 -1.43 31.73
N ASP A 221 35.39 -1.85 32.93
CA ASP A 221 36.68 -1.54 33.52
C ASP A 221 37.77 -2.39 32.87
N ILE A 222 38.76 -1.72 32.27
CA ILE A 222 39.90 -2.36 31.63
C ILE A 222 41.11 -2.28 32.53
N SER A 223 41.64 -3.43 32.94
CA SER A 223 42.87 -3.48 33.74
C SER A 223 44.07 -2.92 32.95
N PRO A 224 44.95 -2.12 33.57
CA PRO A 224 46.20 -1.67 32.95
C PRO A 224 47.15 -2.82 32.53
N SER A 225 46.92 -4.03 33.05
CA SER A 225 47.66 -5.24 32.69
C SER A 225 47.19 -5.91 31.39
N GLU A 226 46.09 -5.44 30.78
CA GLU A 226 45.52 -6.06 29.59
C GLU A 226 46.48 -6.03 28.39
N SER A 227 46.65 -7.20 27.75
CA SER A 227 47.65 -7.40 26.70
C SER A 227 47.36 -6.59 25.43
N PHE A 228 46.09 -6.35 25.11
CA PHE A 228 45.66 -5.57 23.96
C PHE A 228 46.05 -4.07 24.06
N LEU A 229 46.34 -3.57 25.27
CA LEU A 229 46.84 -2.22 25.46
C LEU A 229 48.28 -2.04 24.94
N ARG A 230 49.05 -3.15 24.85
CA ARG A 230 50.45 -3.17 24.41
C ARG A 230 50.64 -3.82 23.04
N GLY A 231 49.64 -4.59 22.58
CA GLY A 231 49.64 -5.28 21.29
C GLY A 231 48.91 -4.52 20.19
N ARG A 232 48.85 -5.11 18.98
CA ARG A 232 48.07 -4.57 17.84
C ARG A 232 46.62 -5.08 17.80
N ASN A 233 46.32 -6.16 18.53
CA ASN A 233 44.98 -6.74 18.55
C ASN A 233 44.08 -5.89 19.44
N LYS A 234 43.01 -5.34 18.89
CA LYS A 234 41.99 -4.60 19.65
C LYS A 234 40.92 -5.56 20.16
N PRO A 235 40.28 -5.28 21.30
CA PRO A 235 39.12 -6.03 21.74
C PRO A 235 37.97 -5.85 20.75
N SER A 236 37.12 -6.88 20.63
CA SER A 236 35.91 -6.87 19.80
C SER A 236 34.68 -6.80 20.69
N ILE A 237 33.70 -5.99 20.29
CA ILE A 237 32.38 -5.94 20.92
C ILE A 237 31.38 -6.59 19.96
N SER A 238 30.56 -7.51 20.46
CA SER A 238 29.44 -8.10 19.72
C SER A 238 28.15 -7.70 20.42
N VAL A 239 27.24 -7.07 19.67
CA VAL A 239 25.91 -6.68 20.15
C VAL A 239 24.89 -7.41 19.32
N HIS A 240 24.05 -8.21 19.99
CA HIS A 240 22.89 -8.85 19.37
C HIS A 240 21.64 -8.13 19.88
N SER A 241 20.84 -7.62 18.95
CA SER A 241 19.60 -6.91 19.23
C SER A 241 18.45 -7.54 18.46
N SER A 242 17.28 -7.57 19.10
CA SER A 242 16.01 -7.90 18.43
C SER A 242 15.35 -6.66 17.81
N GLY A 243 15.95 -5.48 17.98
CA GLY A 243 15.43 -4.21 17.49
C GLY A 243 15.83 -3.90 16.04
N ASP A 244 15.17 -2.90 15.48
CA ASP A 244 15.21 -2.56 14.05
C ASP A 244 16.53 -1.89 13.61
N ALA A 245 17.21 -1.21 14.54
CA ALA A 245 18.50 -0.56 14.32
C ALA A 245 19.29 -0.46 15.64
N VAL A 246 20.62 -0.48 15.54
CA VAL A 246 21.53 -0.29 16.68
C VAL A 246 22.63 0.66 16.25
N HIS A 247 22.98 1.62 17.10
CA HIS A 247 24.19 2.44 16.92
C HIS A 247 25.09 2.21 18.12
N VAL A 248 26.36 1.92 17.87
CA VAL A 248 27.35 1.63 18.91
C VAL A 248 28.25 2.85 19.10
N PHE A 249 28.32 3.33 20.35
CA PHE A 249 29.21 4.40 20.77
C PHE A 249 30.18 3.87 21.83
N ILE A 250 31.48 4.19 21.68
CA ILE A 250 32.53 3.82 22.63
C ILE A 250 33.21 5.11 23.08
N ASN A 251 33.18 5.37 24.40
CA ASN A 251 33.75 6.59 25.00
C ASN A 251 33.27 7.88 24.29
N GLY A 252 31.96 7.96 24.04
CA GLY A 252 31.31 9.09 23.36
C GLY A 252 31.53 9.16 21.85
N LYS A 253 32.25 8.22 21.22
CA LYS A 253 32.52 8.22 19.78
C LYS A 253 31.75 7.14 19.05
N PHE A 254 31.09 7.51 17.94
CA PHE A 254 30.42 6.57 17.05
C PHE A 254 31.41 5.53 16.52
N SER A 255 31.05 4.25 16.62
CA SER A 255 31.89 3.10 16.28
C SER A 255 31.27 2.17 15.23
N GLY A 256 29.96 2.28 14.98
CA GLY A 256 29.28 1.49 13.95
C GLY A 256 27.76 1.43 14.13
N MET A 257 27.08 0.97 13.08
CA MET A 257 25.67 0.61 13.06
C MET A 257 25.57 -0.88 12.75
#